data_AF-A0A8T3WYT1-F1
#
_entry.id   AF-A0A8T3WYT1-F1
#
_cell.length_a   1.000
_cell.length_b   1.000
_cell.length_c   1.000
_cell.angle_alpha   90.00
_cell.angle_beta   90.00
_cell.angle_gamma   90.00
#
_symmetry.space_group_name_H-M   'P 1'
#
loop_
_entity.id
_entity.type
_entity.pdbx_description
1 polymer ?
#
loop_
_entity_poly.entity_id
_entity_poly.type
_entity_poly.pdbx_seq_one_letter_code
_entity_poly.pdbx_strand_id
1 'polypeptide(L)'
;MEGSQDIAGKKSVKVNCSFCSREIECPADMLQTSKKHMCYECFRNAGELAKEEGFEDVHVDIPMDKMEELIPEQLTNSMVEEVFPDIWKERKEEFKAMSKRDLAEEMFGAGAYTAIRNMLSTMKKVEKDGSH
;
A
#
# COMPACT_ATOMS: atom_id res chain seq x y z
N MET A 1 -9.19 28.01 0.45
CA MET A 1 -8.34 27.54 -0.66
C MET A 1 -6.91 27.67 -0.16
N GLU A 2 -6.46 26.68 0.59
CA GLU A 2 -5.08 26.62 1.09
C GLU A 2 -4.21 25.98 0.00
N GLY A 3 -3.13 26.69 -0.32
CA GLY A 3 -2.30 26.45 -1.49
C GLY A 3 -1.52 25.15 -1.41
N SER A 4 -1.47 24.49 -2.56
CA SER A 4 -0.53 23.43 -2.91
C SER A 4 0.89 23.84 -2.53
N GLN A 5 1.50 23.14 -1.59
CA GLN A 5 2.92 23.29 -1.29
C GLN A 5 3.72 22.64 -2.43
N ASP A 6 4.45 23.48 -3.17
CA ASP A 6 5.41 23.10 -4.19
C ASP A 6 6.47 22.14 -3.61
N ILE A 7 6.48 20.89 -4.07
CA ILE A 7 7.58 19.93 -3.91
C ILE A 7 8.65 20.24 -4.97
N ALA A 8 9.13 21.49 -5.01
CA ALA A 8 10.10 21.96 -6.00
C ALA A 8 11.35 22.48 -5.28
N GLY A 9 12.24 21.59 -4.85
CA GLY A 9 13.48 22.03 -4.20
C GLY A 9 14.46 20.98 -3.71
N LYS A 10 14.13 19.68 -3.76
CA LYS A 10 15.13 18.65 -3.45
C LYS A 10 16.01 18.41 -4.68
N LYS A 11 17.30 18.72 -4.57
CA LYS A 11 18.29 18.39 -5.61
C LYS A 11 18.30 16.87 -5.77
N SER A 12 17.88 16.36 -6.93
CA SER A 12 18.08 14.96 -7.30
C SER A 12 19.49 14.80 -7.87
N VAL A 13 20.10 13.67 -7.57
CA VAL A 13 21.39 13.24 -8.13
C VAL A 13 21.18 11.93 -8.88
N LYS A 14 22.02 11.70 -9.88
CA LYS A 14 22.06 10.45 -10.62
C LYS A 14 23.00 9.49 -9.92
N VAL A 15 22.49 8.33 -9.51
CA VAL A 15 23.28 7.26 -8.88
C VAL A 15 23.05 5.96 -9.63
N ASN A 16 23.94 4.99 -9.47
CA ASN A 16 23.78 3.68 -10.10
C ASN A 16 23.10 2.71 -9.13
N CYS A 17 22.12 1.96 -9.64
CA CYS A 17 21.55 0.82 -8.96
C CYS A 17 22.66 -0.16 -8.56
N SER A 18 22.71 -0.53 -7.28
CA SER A 18 23.71 -1.43 -6.71
C SER A 18 23.61 -2.87 -7.24
N PHE A 19 22.53 -3.21 -7.97
CA PHE A 19 22.23 -4.57 -8.43
C PHE A 19 22.39 -4.75 -9.95
N CYS A 20 21.91 -3.79 -10.75
CA CYS A 20 21.99 -3.86 -12.23
C CYS A 20 22.78 -2.72 -12.85
N SER A 21 23.36 -1.84 -12.04
CA SER A 21 24.20 -0.71 -12.45
C SER A 21 23.52 0.32 -13.37
N ARG A 22 22.20 0.29 -13.51
CA ARG A 22 21.44 1.33 -14.24
C ARG A 22 21.42 2.64 -13.46
N GLU A 23 21.48 3.74 -14.19
CA GLU A 23 21.34 5.08 -13.63
C GLU A 23 19.89 5.29 -13.13
N ILE A 24 19.75 5.78 -11.91
CA ILE A 24 18.49 6.09 -11.23
C ILE A 24 18.58 7.46 -10.56
N GLU A 25 17.42 8.07 -10.32
CA GLU A 25 17.36 9.35 -9.62
C GLU A 25 17.24 9.12 -8.11
N CYS A 26 18.11 9.77 -7.34
CA CYS A 26 18.09 9.69 -5.89
C CYS A 26 18.08 11.11 -5.30
N PRO A 27 17.19 11.40 -4.34
CA PRO A 27 17.26 12.65 -3.57
C PRO A 27 18.61 12.80 -2.87
N ALA A 28 19.25 13.97 -2.95
CA ALA A 28 20.58 14.19 -2.38
C ALA A 28 20.67 13.97 -0.85
N ASP A 29 19.55 14.08 -0.14
CA ASP A 29 19.42 13.75 1.29
C ASP A 29 19.53 12.25 1.55
N MET A 30 19.12 11.41 0.60
CA MET A 30 19.12 9.95 0.75
C MET A 30 20.49 9.31 0.45
N LEU A 31 21.39 10.01 -0.24
CA LEU A 31 22.77 9.57 -0.47
C LEU A 31 23.55 9.30 0.82
N GLN A 32 23.24 10.02 1.91
CA GLN A 32 23.98 9.92 3.16
C GLN A 32 23.37 8.90 4.13
N THR A 33 22.08 8.60 3.97
CA THR A 33 21.32 7.73 4.87
C THR A 33 21.18 6.31 4.34
N SER A 34 21.15 6.12 3.01
CA SER A 34 21.03 4.80 2.40
C SER A 34 22.39 4.22 2.03
N LYS A 35 22.59 2.94 2.33
CA LYS A 35 23.85 2.21 2.03
C LYS A 35 23.85 1.65 0.60
N LYS A 36 22.67 1.36 0.05
CA LYS A 36 22.48 0.80 -1.29
C LYS A 36 21.32 1.52 -1.98
N HIS A 37 21.38 1.57 -3.30
CA HIS A 37 20.31 2.14 -4.13
C HIS A 37 19.82 1.07 -5.11
N MET A 38 18.51 0.97 -5.30
CA MET A 38 17.89 -0.06 -6.12
C MET A 38 16.90 0.56 -7.10
N CYS A 39 16.93 0.11 -8.35
CA CYS A 39 15.93 0.52 -9.33
C CYS A 39 14.63 -0.26 -9.14
N TYR A 40 13.52 0.33 -9.59
CA TYR A 40 12.20 -0.28 -9.59
C TYR A 40 12.16 -1.72 -10.14
N GLU A 41 12.87 -2.02 -11.23
CA GLU A 41 12.87 -3.37 -11.81
C GLU A 41 13.54 -4.42 -10.91
N CYS A 42 14.65 -4.05 -10.26
CA CYS A 42 15.31 -4.92 -9.30
C CYS A 42 14.44 -5.10 -8.05
N PHE A 43 13.74 -4.06 -7.61
CA PHE A 43 12.78 -4.13 -6.51
C PHE A 43 11.59 -5.05 -6.84
N ARG A 44 11.02 -4.95 -8.04
CA ARG A 44 9.90 -5.81 -8.46
C ARG A 44 10.28 -7.30 -8.46
N ASN A 45 11.53 -7.60 -8.83
CA ASN A 45 12.07 -8.95 -8.84
C ASN A 45 12.69 -9.35 -7.48
N ALA A 46 12.62 -8.48 -6.46
CA ALA A 46 13.25 -8.70 -5.17
C ALA A 46 12.53 -9.74 -4.30
N GLY A 47 11.37 -10.25 -4.72
CA GLY A 47 10.70 -11.37 -4.05
C GLY A 47 11.59 -12.62 -3.90
N GLU A 48 12.61 -12.79 -4.75
CA GLU A 48 13.64 -13.82 -4.59
C GLU A 48 14.88 -13.35 -3.79
N LEU A 49 15.16 -12.04 -3.77
CA LEU A 49 16.32 -11.43 -3.07
C LEU A 49 16.05 -11.15 -1.57
N ALA A 50 14.78 -11.09 -1.17
CA ALA A 50 14.34 -10.72 0.18
C ALA A 50 14.61 -11.76 1.29
N LYS A 51 15.05 -12.97 0.93
CA LYS A 51 15.27 -14.04 1.91
C LYS A 51 16.62 -13.98 2.62
N GLU A 52 17.58 -13.18 2.17
CA GLU A 52 18.96 -13.25 2.68
C GLU A 52 19.56 -11.93 3.18
N GLU A 53 19.09 -10.76 2.74
CA GLU A 53 19.64 -9.46 3.20
C GLU A 53 18.52 -8.47 3.57
N GLY A 54 18.58 -7.94 4.79
CA GLY A 54 17.63 -6.92 5.26
C GLY A 54 17.64 -5.67 4.39
N PHE A 55 16.46 -5.25 3.93
CA PHE A 55 16.25 -4.06 3.10
C PHE A 55 16.23 -2.73 3.87
N GLU A 56 16.56 -2.76 5.17
CA GLU A 56 16.40 -1.64 6.09
C GLU A 56 17.18 -0.37 5.66
N ASP A 57 18.25 -0.52 4.86
CA ASP A 57 19.11 0.58 4.39
C ASP A 57 19.12 0.77 2.85
N VAL A 58 18.12 0.24 2.12
CA VAL A 58 18.07 0.31 0.65
C VAL A 58 17.06 1.36 0.18
N HIS A 59 17.54 2.39 -0.51
CA HIS A 59 16.66 3.34 -1.19
C HIS A 59 16.20 2.75 -2.53
N VAL A 60 14.89 2.77 -2.77
CA VAL A 60 14.30 2.33 -4.04
C VAL A 60 13.77 3.54 -4.81
N ASP A 61 14.24 3.71 -6.04
CA ASP A 61 13.69 4.68 -6.98
C ASP A 61 12.43 4.08 -7.63
N ILE A 62 11.26 4.59 -7.25
CA ILE A 62 9.95 4.17 -7.74
C ILE A 62 9.35 5.32 -8.56
N PRO A 63 9.23 5.15 -9.89
CA PRO A 63 8.56 6.13 -10.74
C PRO A 63 7.10 6.34 -10.32
N MET A 64 6.61 7.58 -10.35
CA MET A 64 5.22 7.90 -9.93
C MET A 64 4.17 7.17 -10.77
N ASP A 65 4.43 6.97 -12.06
CA ASP A 65 3.60 6.20 -12.99
C ASP A 65 3.57 4.70 -12.68
N LYS A 66 4.48 4.22 -11.84
CA LYS A 66 4.60 2.82 -11.39
C LYS A 66 4.19 2.60 -9.94
N MET A 67 3.83 3.67 -9.24
CA MET A 67 3.37 3.61 -7.85
C MET A 67 2.02 2.88 -7.74
N GLU A 68 1.11 3.10 -8.68
CA GLU A 68 -0.20 2.41 -8.72
C GLU A 68 -0.08 0.90 -8.90
N GLU A 69 0.99 0.42 -9.56
CA GLU A 69 1.25 -1.00 -9.79
C GLU A 69 1.80 -1.71 -8.53
N LEU A 70 2.38 -0.98 -7.57
CA LEU A 70 2.98 -1.53 -6.34
C LEU A 70 2.01 -1.60 -5.15
N ILE A 71 0.99 -0.75 -5.14
CA ILE A 71 0.09 -0.57 -3.99
C ILE A 71 -0.85 -1.77 -3.72
N PRO A 72 -1.38 -2.53 -4.70
CA PRO A 72 -2.44 -3.49 -4.37
C PRO A 72 -1.99 -4.85 -3.85
N GLU A 73 -0.90 -5.45 -4.34
CA GLU A 73 -0.64 -6.87 -4.04
C GLU A 73 0.37 -7.07 -2.92
N GLN A 74 1.57 -6.50 -3.01
CA GLN A 74 2.61 -6.75 -2.01
C GLN A 74 2.29 -6.10 -0.65
N LEU A 75 1.79 -4.86 -0.66
CA LEU A 75 1.40 -4.16 0.56
C LEU A 75 0.17 -4.81 1.21
N THR A 76 -0.85 -5.16 0.43
CA THR A 76 -2.05 -5.84 0.96
C THR A 76 -1.69 -7.23 1.49
N ASN A 77 -0.84 -7.99 0.80
CA ASN A 77 -0.43 -9.32 1.27
C ASN A 77 0.37 -9.23 2.57
N SER A 78 1.33 -8.30 2.69
CA SER A 78 2.05 -8.07 3.96
C SER A 78 1.11 -7.59 5.07
N MET A 79 0.17 -6.69 4.79
CA MET A 79 -0.84 -6.28 5.79
C MET A 79 -1.72 -7.45 6.23
N VAL A 80 -2.12 -8.34 5.33
CA VAL A 80 -2.94 -9.52 5.63
C VAL A 80 -2.15 -10.58 6.40
N GLU A 81 -0.87 -10.75 6.12
CA GLU A 81 -0.03 -11.76 6.77
C GLU A 81 0.51 -11.31 8.12
N GLU A 82 0.88 -10.03 8.26
CA GLU A 82 1.57 -9.52 9.45
C GLU A 82 0.63 -8.74 10.39
N VAL A 83 -0.21 -7.86 9.85
CA VAL A 83 -1.00 -6.90 10.64
C VAL A 83 -2.39 -7.42 10.97
N PHE A 84 -3.04 -8.10 10.01
CA PHE A 84 -4.39 -8.62 10.18
C PHE A 84 -4.53 -9.64 11.33
N PRO A 85 -3.58 -10.56 11.59
CA PRO A 85 -3.71 -11.49 12.70
C PRO A 85 -3.82 -10.80 14.07
N ASP A 86 -3.06 -9.73 14.29
CA ASP A 86 -3.06 -8.97 15.54
C ASP A 86 -4.35 -8.18 15.69
N ILE A 87 -4.77 -7.44 14.64
CA ILE A 87 -6.06 -6.74 14.61
C ILE A 87 -7.21 -7.72 14.84
N TRP A 88 -7.17 -8.88 14.19
CA TRP A 88 -8.22 -9.90 14.33
C TRP A 88 -8.27 -10.47 15.74
N LYS A 89 -7.13 -10.70 16.37
CA LYS A 89 -7.06 -11.21 17.73
C LYS A 89 -7.70 -10.23 18.71
N GLU A 90 -7.36 -8.95 18.62
CA GLU A 90 -7.96 -7.89 19.45
C GLU A 90 -9.48 -7.84 19.23
N ARG A 91 -9.90 -7.75 17.96
CA ARG A 91 -11.32 -7.59 17.62
C ARG A 91 -12.16 -8.81 18.00
N LYS A 92 -11.57 -10.00 17.96
CA LYS A 92 -12.19 -11.25 18.40
C LYS A 92 -12.41 -11.28 19.91
N GLU A 93 -11.48 -10.78 20.71
CA GLU A 93 -11.67 -10.70 22.15
C GLU A 93 -12.77 -9.69 22.51
N GLU A 94 -12.84 -8.56 21.80
CA GLU A 94 -13.95 -7.60 21.96
C GLU A 94 -15.30 -8.24 21.62
N PHE A 95 -15.40 -8.99 20.51
CA PHE A 95 -16.64 -9.71 20.17
C PHE A 95 -17.04 -10.76 21.20
N LYS A 96 -16.09 -11.41 21.87
CA LYS A 96 -16.38 -12.34 22.97
C LYS A 96 -16.88 -11.62 24.23
N ALA A 97 -16.42 -10.39 24.45
CA ALA A 97 -16.83 -9.57 25.59
C ALA A 97 -18.21 -8.90 25.39
N MET A 98 -18.68 -8.77 24.15
CA MET A 98 -19.99 -8.20 23.84
C MET A 98 -21.15 -9.08 24.31
N SER A 99 -22.29 -8.45 24.62
CA SER A 99 -23.53 -9.19 24.87
C SER A 99 -24.05 -9.81 23.57
N LYS A 100 -24.87 -10.87 23.69
CA LYS A 100 -25.49 -11.51 22.51
C LYS A 100 -26.32 -10.54 21.68
N ARG A 101 -26.93 -9.54 22.32
CA ARG A 101 -27.73 -8.52 21.66
C ARG A 101 -26.83 -7.56 20.87
N ASP A 102 -25.80 -7.04 21.51
CA ASP A 102 -24.90 -6.06 20.88
C ASP A 102 -24.11 -6.70 19.72
N LEU A 103 -23.68 -7.95 19.90
CA LEU A 103 -23.03 -8.71 18.83
C LEU A 103 -23.98 -8.90 17.63
N ALA A 104 -25.26 -9.20 17.87
CA ALA A 104 -26.24 -9.35 16.80
C ALA A 104 -26.49 -8.01 16.07
N GLU A 105 -26.53 -6.91 16.79
CA GLU A 105 -26.69 -5.57 16.23
C GLU A 105 -25.49 -5.15 15.37
N GLU A 106 -24.27 -5.39 15.86
CA GLU A 106 -23.02 -5.13 15.12
C GLU A 106 -22.96 -5.95 13.82
N MET A 107 -23.23 -7.26 13.90
CA MET A 107 -23.22 -8.15 12.73
C MET A 107 -24.32 -7.77 11.72
N PHE A 108 -25.50 -7.41 12.21
CA PHE A 108 -26.59 -6.94 11.35
C PHE A 108 -26.22 -5.63 10.64
N GLY A 109 -25.66 -4.67 11.37
CA GLY A 109 -25.21 -3.39 10.82
C GLY A 109 -24.16 -3.56 9.72
N ALA A 110 -23.15 -4.42 9.96
CA ALA A 110 -22.13 -4.74 8.96
C ALA A 110 -22.73 -5.38 7.70
N GLY A 111 -23.69 -6.30 7.87
CA GLY A 111 -24.41 -6.94 6.77
C GLY A 111 -25.25 -5.93 5.97
N ALA A 112 -26.03 -5.09 6.66
CA ALA A 112 -26.86 -4.06 6.03
C ALA A 112 -26.03 -3.04 5.25
N TYR A 113 -24.93 -2.55 5.83
CA TYR A 113 -23.99 -1.66 5.15
C TYR A 113 -23.45 -2.28 3.86
N THR A 114 -23.02 -3.54 3.92
CA THR A 114 -22.49 -4.27 2.77
C THR A 114 -23.54 -4.42 1.67
N ALA A 115 -24.77 -4.79 2.03
CA ALA A 115 -25.88 -4.91 1.09
C ALA A 115 -26.20 -3.58 0.39
N ILE A 116 -26.33 -2.49 1.16
CA ILE A 116 -26.60 -1.15 0.62
C ILE A 116 -25.48 -0.69 -0.30
N ARG A 117 -24.22 -0.85 0.11
CA ARG A 117 -23.05 -0.50 -0.71
C ARG A 117 -23.05 -1.27 -2.03
N ASN A 118 -23.35 -2.56 -2.01
CA ASN A 118 -23.40 -3.39 -3.22
C ASN A 118 -24.55 -2.98 -4.14
N MET A 119 -25.71 -2.65 -3.57
CA MET A 119 -26.85 -2.13 -4.33
C MET A 119 -26.49 -0.82 -5.03
N LEU A 120 -25.95 0.17 -4.30
CA LEU A 120 -25.53 1.45 -4.87
C LEU A 120 -24.46 1.29 -5.96
N SER A 121 -23.52 0.38 -5.76
CA SER A 121 -22.47 0.09 -6.75
C SER A 121 -23.06 -0.54 -8.02
N THR A 122 -24.09 -1.37 -7.87
CA THR A 122 -24.81 -1.98 -9.01
C THR A 122 -25.61 -0.92 -9.77
N MET A 123 -26.35 -0.06 -9.07
CA MET A 123 -27.13 1.02 -9.70
C MET A 123 -26.23 1.97 -10.51
N LYS A 124 -25.08 2.36 -9.97
CA LYS A 124 -24.10 3.19 -10.68
C LYS A 124 -23.55 2.55 -11.96
N LYS A 125 -23.43 1.22 -12.00
CA LYS A 125 -22.99 0.49 -13.21
C LYS A 125 -24.09 0.51 -14.28
N VAL A 126 -25.33 0.24 -13.88
CA VAL A 126 -26.50 0.26 -14.79
C VAL A 126 -26.71 1.65 -15.42
N GLU A 127 -26.52 2.73 -14.66
CA GLU A 127 -26.61 4.10 -15.20
C GLU A 127 -25.53 4.41 -16.25
N LYS A 128 -24.29 3.92 -16.04
CA LYS A 128 -23.20 4.09 -17.01
C LYS A 128 -23.44 3.30 -18.30
N ASP A 129 -23.96 2.08 -18.20
CA ASP A 129 -24.13 1.19 -19.35
C ASP A 129 -25.41 1.50 -20.16
N GLY A 130 -26.42 2.15 -19.55
CA GLY A 130 -27.66 2.56 -20.20
C GLY A 130 -27.63 3.94 -20.90
N SER A 131 -26.48 4.63 -20.89
CA SER A 131 -26.31 5.97 -21.49
C SER A 131 -25.71 5.95 -22.91
N HIS A 132 -25.84 4.82 -23.62
CA HIS A 132 -25.43 4.63 -25.02
C HIS A 132 -26.60 4.62 -25.99
#